data_AF-A0A6L6J748-F1
#
_entry.id   AF-A0A6L6J748-F1
#
_cell.length_a   1.000
_cell.length_b   1.000
_cell.length_c   1.000
_cell.angle_alpha   90.00
_cell.angle_beta   90.00
_cell.angle_gamma   90.00
#
_symmetry.space_group_name_H-M   'P 1'
#
loop_
_entity.id
_entity.type
_entity.pdbx_description
1 polymer ?
#
loop_
_entity_poly.entity_id
_entity_poly.type
_entity_poly.pdbx_seq_one_letter_code
_entity_poly.pdbx_strand_id
1 'polypeptide(L)' 'MSAVEFSRSTAPTGFAHYAARLRSAVIAWNEARITRRELNSLTDRELIDIGLFRGDIERVARNR' A
#
# COMPACT_ATOMS: atom_id res chain seq x y z
N MET A 1 -10.11 -4.22 -42.99
CA MET A 1 -9.33 -3.16 -42.30
C MET A 1 -10.04 -2.79 -41.00
N SER A 2 -9.42 -3.20 -39.89
CA SER A 2 -9.43 -2.54 -38.58
C SER A 2 -10.76 -2.26 -37.85
N ALA A 3 -11.29 -3.26 -37.17
CA ALA A 3 -12.05 -3.05 -35.93
C ALA A 3 -11.04 -2.86 -34.78
N VAL A 4 -10.47 -1.66 -34.65
CA VAL A 4 -9.84 -1.30 -33.36
C VAL A 4 -10.96 -0.79 -32.46
N GLU A 5 -11.63 -1.74 -31.81
CA GLU A 5 -12.37 -1.49 -30.59
C GLU A 5 -11.34 -1.12 -29.52
N PHE A 6 -10.89 0.14 -29.55
CA PHE A 6 -10.07 0.69 -28.49
C PHE A 6 -10.98 0.87 -27.29
N SER A 7 -10.89 -0.09 -26.37
CA SER A 7 -11.34 -0.03 -24.99
C SER A 7 -11.45 1.42 -24.51
N ARG A 8 -12.67 1.97 -24.54
CA ARG A 8 -12.97 3.19 -23.81
C ARG A 8 -12.90 2.79 -22.35
N SER A 9 -11.71 2.94 -21.79
CA SER A 9 -11.52 3.06 -20.35
C SER A 9 -12.36 4.25 -19.93
N THR A 10 -13.59 3.97 -19.50
CA THR A 10 -14.49 4.95 -18.88
C THR A 10 -13.78 5.46 -17.64
N ALA A 11 -13.04 6.56 -17.78
CA ALA A 11 -12.42 7.24 -16.66
C ALA A 11 -13.56 7.64 -15.69
N PRO A 12 -13.55 7.17 -14.43
CA PRO A 12 -14.66 7.38 -13.51
C PRO A 12 -14.84 8.86 -13.16
N THR A 13 -15.69 9.57 -13.90
CA THR A 13 -15.91 11.03 -13.82
C THR A 13 -16.04 11.53 -12.36
N GLY A 14 -15.12 12.43 -11.96
CA GLY A 14 -15.14 13.22 -10.72
C GLY A 14 -15.22 12.45 -9.40
N PHE A 15 -16.43 12.15 -8.95
CA PHE A 15 -16.71 11.54 -7.65
C PHE A 15 -16.15 10.13 -7.51
N ALA A 16 -16.25 9.31 -8.57
CA ALA A 16 -15.77 7.94 -8.53
C ALA A 16 -14.23 7.87 -8.50
N HIS A 17 -13.53 8.80 -9.18
CA HIS A 17 -12.09 9.00 -9.00
C HIS A 17 -11.71 9.42 -7.57
N TYR A 18 -12.45 10.35 -6.97
CA TYR A 18 -12.21 10.77 -5.59
C TYR A 18 -12.42 9.63 -4.57
N ALA A 19 -13.52 8.89 -4.70
CA ALA A 19 -13.81 7.71 -3.88
C ALA A 19 -12.74 6.61 -4.07
N ALA A 20 -12.23 6.42 -5.29
CA ALA A 20 -11.12 5.50 -5.54
C ALA A 20 -9.84 5.94 -4.79
N ARG A 21 -9.51 7.24 -4.81
CA ARG A 21 -8.34 7.80 -4.11
C ARG A 21 -8.44 7.70 -2.59
N LEU A 22 -9.63 7.92 -2.02
CA LEU A 22 -9.86 7.71 -0.60
C LEU A 22 -9.71 6.24 -0.21
N ARG A 23 -10.26 5.32 -1.02
CA ARG A 23 -10.10 3.88 -0.78
C ARG A 23 -8.64 3.45 -0.83
N SER A 24 -7.87 3.92 -1.83
CA SER A 24 -6.44 3.60 -1.90
C SER A 24 -5.66 4.16 -0.71
N ALA A 25 -6.01 5.36 -0.22
CA ALA A 25 -5.39 5.93 0.97
C ALA A 25 -5.70 5.12 2.24
N VAL A 26 -6.95 4.68 2.42
CA VAL A 26 -7.35 3.84 3.56
C VAL A 26 -6.66 2.47 3.51
N ILE A 27 -6.57 1.86 2.33
CA ILE A 27 -5.85 0.60 2.13
C ILE A 27 -4.38 0.76 2.47
N ALA A 28 -3.71 1.80 1.95
CA ALA A 28 -2.30 2.08 2.27
C ALA A 28 -2.07 2.31 3.77
N TRP A 29 -2.98 3.03 4.44
CA TRP A 29 -2.89 3.22 5.89
C TRP A 29 -3.12 1.93 6.69
N ASN A 30 -4.02 1.06 6.24
CA ASN A 30 -4.23 -0.24 6.87
C ASN A 30 -3.02 -1.14 6.69
N GLU A 31 -2.47 -1.25 5.49
CA GLU A 31 -1.24 -2.00 5.23
C GLU A 31 -0.09 -1.51 6.11
N ALA A 32 0.14 -0.19 6.15
CA ALA A 32 1.15 0.41 7.03
C ALA A 32 1.00 -0.02 8.50
N ARG A 33 -0.24 -0.03 9.01
CA ARG A 33 -0.52 -0.46 10.40
C ARG A 33 -0.33 -1.97 10.60
N ILE A 34 -0.71 -2.78 9.62
CA ILE A 34 -0.52 -4.24 9.67
C ILE A 34 0.96 -4.57 9.66
N THR A 35 1.72 -4.03 8.69
CA THR A 35 3.19 -4.19 8.62
C THR A 35 3.86 -3.73 9.91
N ARG A 36 3.46 -2.59 10.47
CA ARG A 36 3.98 -2.15 11.77
C ARG A 36 3.67 -3.16 12.88
N ARG A 37 2.47 -3.72 12.95
CA ARG A 37 2.10 -4.70 13.98
C ARG A 37 2.88 -6.00 13.81
N GLU A 38 2.99 -6.51 12.60
CA GLU A 38 3.75 -7.73 12.29
C GLU A 38 5.22 -7.56 12.66
N LEU A 39 5.86 -6.47 12.22
CA LEU A 39 7.26 -6.17 12.57
C LEU A 39 7.45 -5.91 14.08
N ASN A 40 6.47 -5.35 14.77
CA ASN A 40 6.53 -5.21 16.23
C ASN A 40 6.33 -6.55 16.96
N SER A 41 5.59 -7.49 16.37
CA SER A 41 5.38 -8.82 16.93
C SER A 41 6.62 -9.71 16.85
N LEU A 42 7.51 -9.47 15.88
CA LEU A 42 8.80 -10.16 15.77
C LEU A 42 9.72 -9.77 16.91
N THR A 43 10.63 -10.66 17.27
CA THR A 43 11.71 -10.44 18.23
C THR A 43 12.89 -9.69 17.61
N ASP A 44 13.79 -9.14 18.43
CA ASP A 44 14.94 -8.37 17.93
C ASP A 44 15.88 -9.22 17.06
N ARG A 45 16.00 -10.52 17.36
CA ARG A 45 16.79 -11.46 16.56
C ARG A 45 16.16 -11.70 15.19
N GLU A 46 14.85 -11.92 15.14
CA GLU A 46 14.12 -12.11 13.89
C GLU A 46 14.17 -10.85 13.00
N LEU A 47 14.14 -9.66 13.62
CA LEU A 47 14.36 -8.41 12.89
C LEU A 47 15.77 -8.32 12.31
N ILE A 48 16.80 -8.72 13.07
CA ILE A 48 18.19 -8.74 12.59
C ILE A 48 18.38 -9.75 11.45
N ASP A 49 17.71 -10.90 11.49
CA ASP A 49 17.78 -11.91 10.42
C ASP A 49 17.28 -11.37 9.07
N ILE A 50 16.31 -10.46 9.08
CA ILE A 50 15.82 -9.75 7.89
C ILE A 50 16.53 -8.40 7.65
N GLY A 51 17.57 -8.09 8.44
CA GLY A 51 18.37 -6.87 8.30
C GLY A 51 17.68 -5.59 8.75
N LEU A 52 16.69 -5.68 9.65
CA LEU A 52 15.96 -4.53 10.19
C LEU A 52 16.27 -4.30 11.68
N PHE A 53 16.24 -3.05 12.09
CA PHE A 53 16.23 -2.67 13.50
C PHE A 53 14.87 -2.12 13.92
N ARG A 54 14.57 -2.11 15.23
CA ARG A 54 13.30 -1.56 15.77
C ARG A 54 13.03 -0.12 15.31
N GLY A 55 14.07 0.69 15.16
CA GLY A 55 13.97 2.06 14.67
C GLY A 55 13.57 2.16 13.19
N ASP A 56 13.85 1.14 12.38
CA ASP A 56 13.53 1.13 10.95
C ASP A 56 12.08 0.73 10.68
N ILE A 57 11.39 0.08 11.63
CA ILE A 57 10.00 -0.38 11.48
C ILE A 57 9.08 0.76 11.03
N GLU A 58 9.23 1.93 11.63
CA GLU A 58 8.39 3.09 11.31
C GLU A 58 8.71 3.67 9.92
N ARG A 59 9.95 3.54 9.45
CA ARG A 59 10.34 3.89 8.07
C ARG A 59 9.71 2.92 7.08
N VAL A 60 9.83 1.61 7.32
CA VAL A 60 9.30 0.56 6.44
C VAL A 60 7.77 0.61 6.39
N ALA A 61 7.10 0.77 7.53
CA ALA A 61 5.65 0.84 7.59
C ALA A 61 5.07 2.04 6.83
N ARG A 62 5.81 3.15 6.67
CA ARG A 62 5.33 4.36 5.99
C ARG A 62 5.75 4.49 4.54
N ASN A 63 6.73 3.71 4.09
CA ASN A 63 7.28 3.83 2.74
C ASN A 63 6.52 2.89 1.79
N ARG A 64 5.52 3.44 1.09
CA ARG A 64 4.81 2.77 -0.01
C ARG A 64 4.94 3.61 -1.28
#